data_AF-A0A8I2G5H4-F1
#
_entry.id   AF-A0A8I2G5H4-F1
#
_cell.length_a   1.000
_cell.length_b   1.000
_cell.length_c   1.000
_cell.angle_alpha   90.00
_cell.angle_beta   90.00
_cell.angle_gamma   90.00
#
_symmetry.space_group_name_H-M   'P 1'
#
loop_
_entity.id
_entity.type
_entity.pdbx_description
1 polymer ?
#
loop_
_entity_poly.entity_id
_entity_poly.type
_entity_poly.pdbx_seq_one_letter_code
_entity_poly.pdbx_strand_id
1 'polypeptide(L)' 'MDVPEGKTMNLGHIEIFVKDPLKAKEFYKDVLGFNIEDIQKDKYVWLKKGQTEILLRPRKNHLQIKDYQSTNI' A
#
# COMPACT_ATOMS: atom_id res chain seq x y z
N MET A 1 -16.62 36.83 -17.92
CA MET A 1 -17.15 35.84 -16.95
C MET A 1 -15.98 34.97 -16.56
N ASP A 2 -15.36 35.25 -15.42
CA ASP A 2 -14.31 34.40 -14.88
C ASP A 2 -14.93 33.04 -14.53
N VAL A 3 -14.40 31.97 -15.11
CA VAL A 3 -14.75 30.60 -14.71
C VAL A 3 -14.20 30.43 -13.29
N PRO A 4 -15.01 30.01 -12.29
CA PRO A 4 -14.49 29.75 -10.97
C PRO A 4 -13.40 28.69 -11.09
N GLU A 5 -12.21 29.00 -10.56
CA GLU A 5 -11.07 28.09 -10.58
C GLU A 5 -11.52 26.72 -10.07
N GLY A 6 -11.64 25.76 -10.99
CA GLY A 6 -12.19 24.45 -10.71
C GLY A 6 -11.30 23.74 -9.70
N LYS A 7 -11.88 23.25 -8.60
CA LYS A 7 -11.16 22.51 -7.56
C LYS A 7 -10.30 21.42 -8.20
N THR A 8 -8.99 21.59 -8.16
CA THR A 8 -8.04 20.58 -8.66
C THR A 8 -8.20 19.30 -7.83
N MET A 9 -8.49 18.18 -8.51
CA MET A 9 -8.47 16.87 -7.87
C MET A 9 -7.02 16.41 -7.73
N ASN A 10 -6.61 16.17 -6.48
CA ASN A 10 -5.30 15.63 -6.15
C ASN A 10 -5.41 14.12 -5.87
N LEU A 11 -4.31 13.40 -6.06
CA LEU A 11 -4.20 12.01 -5.62
C LEU A 11 -4.31 11.96 -4.08
N GLY A 12 -5.25 11.18 -3.56
CA GLY A 12 -5.43 11.02 -2.12
C GLY A 12 -4.30 10.23 -1.47
N HIS A 13 -4.08 8.99 -1.91
CA HIS A 13 -3.00 8.12 -1.46
C HIS A 13 -2.78 6.96 -2.44
N ILE A 14 -1.69 6.22 -2.26
CA ILE A 14 -1.33 5.02 -3.03
C ILE A 14 -1.41 3.80 -2.12
N GLU A 15 -2.14 2.75 -2.52
CA GLU A 15 -2.12 1.47 -1.83
C GLU A 15 -1.08 0.51 -2.44
N ILE A 16 -0.20 -0.04 -1.61
CA ILE A 16 0.81 -1.02 -2.04
C ILE A 16 0.58 -2.33 -1.31
N PHE A 17 0.32 -3.39 -2.08
CA PHE A 17 0.20 -4.75 -1.57
C PHE A 17 1.59 -5.36 -1.37
N VAL A 18 1.92 -5.70 -0.13
CA VAL A 18 3.19 -6.33 0.23
C VAL A 18 2.96 -7.63 1.02
N LYS A 19 3.96 -8.50 1.07
CA LYS A 19 3.86 -9.77 1.83
C LYS A 19 3.73 -9.52 3.34
N ASP A 20 4.52 -8.57 3.86
CA ASP A 20 4.58 -8.23 5.28
C ASP A 20 4.77 -6.71 5.43
N PRO A 21 3.69 -5.95 5.69
CA PRO A 21 3.75 -4.50 5.85
C PRO A 21 4.65 -4.02 6.99
N LEU A 22 4.73 -4.80 8.08
CA LEU A 22 5.55 -4.43 9.24
C LEU A 22 7.05 -4.55 8.94
N LYS A 23 7.46 -5.47 8.05
CA LYS A 23 8.84 -5.53 7.55
C LYS A 23 9.10 -4.52 6.44
N ALA A 24 8.16 -4.37 5.52
CA ALA A 24 8.32 -3.48 4.39
C ALA A 24 8.48 -2.01 4.82
N LYS A 25 7.85 -1.59 5.94
CA LYS A 25 7.95 -0.21 6.42
C LYS A 25 9.39 0.26 6.63
N GLU A 26 10.31 -0.61 7.05
CA GLU A 26 11.71 -0.21 7.30
C GLU A 26 12.41 0.17 5.99
N PHE A 27 12.12 -0.50 4.87
CA PHE A 27 12.64 -0.07 3.57
C PHE A 27 12.12 1.33 3.18
N TYR A 28 10.82 1.55 3.31
CA TYR A 28 10.25 2.86 2.95
C TYR A 28 10.72 3.96 3.90
N LYS A 29 10.92 3.66 5.18
CA LYS A 29 11.42 4.60 6.18
C LYS A 29 12.91 4.88 6.02
N ASP A 30 13.74 3.85 6.14
CA ASP A 30 15.19 3.99 6.28
C ASP A 30 15.91 4.17 4.94
N VAL A 31 15.37 3.61 3.85
CA VAL A 31 15.97 3.72 2.51
C VAL A 31 15.34 4.84 1.70
N LEU A 32 14.00 4.92 1.69
CA LEU A 32 13.29 5.92 0.88
C LEU A 32 12.98 7.22 1.63
N GLY A 33 13.16 7.27 2.95
CA GLY A 33 12.98 8.47 3.76
C GLY A 33 11.52 8.88 3.95
N PHE A 34 10.59 7.91 4.00
CA PHE A 34 9.22 8.15 4.44
C PHE A 34 9.13 8.17 5.97
N ASN A 35 8.17 8.91 6.50
CA ASN A 35 7.80 8.83 7.91
C ASN A 35 6.68 7.80 8.07
N ILE A 36 6.67 7.10 9.21
CA ILE A 36 5.55 6.24 9.61
C ILE A 36 4.54 7.12 10.34
N GLU A 37 3.36 7.30 9.76
CA GLU A 37 2.30 8.14 10.34
C GLU A 37 1.41 7.33 11.30
N ASP A 38 1.09 6.09 10.93
CA ASP A 38 0.22 5.22 11.72
C ASP A 38 0.42 3.73 11.40
N ILE A 39 0.13 2.86 12.36
CA ILE A 39 0.07 1.41 12.20
C ILE A 39 -1.27 0.92 12.74
N GLN A 40 -2.14 0.45 11.84
CA GLN A 40 -3.49 0.01 12.20
C GLN A 40 -3.61 -1.50 12.14
N LYS A 41 -4.30 -2.08 13.13
CA LYS A 41 -4.64 -3.51 13.21
C LYS A 41 -3.42 -4.42 12.99
N ASP A 42 -2.25 -3.95 13.43
CA ASP A 42 -0.94 -4.60 13.34
C ASP A 42 -0.55 -5.08 11.93
N LYS A 43 -1.14 -4.50 10.87
CA LYS A 43 -0.91 -4.96 9.50
C LYS A 43 -1.07 -3.90 8.41
N TYR A 44 -1.57 -2.71 8.74
CA TYR A 44 -1.68 -1.61 7.81
C TYR A 44 -0.70 -0.53 8.25
N VAL A 45 0.20 -0.11 7.37
CA VAL A 45 1.20 0.92 7.70
C VAL A 45 0.99 2.12 6.80
N TRP A 46 0.68 3.26 7.41
CA TRP A 46 0.58 4.54 6.71
C TRP A 46 1.94 5.22 6.72
N LEU A 47 2.36 5.67 5.53
CA LEU A 47 3.63 6.30 5.28
C LEU A 47 3.42 7.64 4.59
N LYS A 48 4.22 8.64 4.93
CA LYS A 48 4.17 9.97 4.30
C LYS A 48 5.53 10.53 3.99
N LYS A 49 5.64 11.17 2.82
CA LYS A 49 6.81 11.98 2.43
C LYS A 49 6.34 13.16 1.59
N GLY A 50 6.42 14.37 2.15
CA GLY A 50 5.84 15.56 1.53
C GLY A 50 4.33 15.42 1.34
N GLN A 51 3.87 15.53 0.09
CA GLN A 51 2.45 15.38 -0.28
C GLN A 51 2.07 13.93 -0.63
N THR A 52 3.04 13.01 -0.69
CA THR A 52 2.78 11.61 -1.03
C THR A 52 2.40 10.81 0.21
N GLU A 53 1.23 10.16 0.15
CA GLU A 53 0.75 9.24 1.18
C GLU A 53 0.66 7.81 0.60
N ILE A 54 1.20 6.85 1.34
CA ILE A 54 1.21 5.42 0.98
C ILE A 54 0.61 4.59 2.10
N LEU A 55 -0.26 3.66 1.74
CA LEU A 55 -0.74 2.59 2.60
C LEU A 55 -0.08 1.27 2.19
N LEU A 56 0.79 0.74 3.05
CA LEU A 56 1.25 -0.65 2.93
C LEU A 56 0.19 -1.57 3.53
N ARG A 57 -0.25 -2.55 2.75
CA ARG A 57 -1.26 -3.53 3.18
C ARG A 57 -0.87 -4.95 2.78
N PRO A 58 -1.31 -5.98 3.53
CA PRO A 58 -1.01 -7.34 3.17
C PRO A 58 -1.67 -7.69 1.84
N ARG A 59 -0.93 -8.40 0.97
CA ARG A 59 -1.53 -9.04 -0.19
C ARG A 59 -2.57 -10.05 0.30
N LYS A 60 -3.81 -9.99 -0.24
CA LYS A 60 -4.75 -11.12 -0.09
C LYS A 60 -4.20 -12.27 -0.93
N ASN A 61 -3.79 -13.37 -0.30
CA ASN A 61 -3.46 -14.61 -1.01
C ASN A 61 -4.76 -15.18 -1.61
N HIS A 62 -5.16 -14.70 -2.79
CA HIS A 62 -6.15 -15.35 -3.62
C HIS A 62 -5.45 -16.21 -4.67
N LEU A 63 -4.64 -17.14 -4.21
CA LEU A 63 -4.24 -18.31 -4.98
C LEU A 63 -4.70 -19.52 -4.19
N GLN A 64 -6.00 -19.83 -4.30
CA GLN A 64 -6.44 -21.22 -4.18
C GLN A 64 -5.89 -21.95 -5.41
N ILE A 65 -4.61 -22.33 -5.39
CA ILE A 65 -4.15 -23.39 -6.28
C ILE A 65 -4.74 -24.66 -5.66
N LYS A 66 -5.96 -25.00 -6.07
CA LYS A 66 -6.45 -26.37 -5.90
C LYS A 66 -5.56 -27.25 -6.77
N ASP A 67 -4.69 -27.99 -6.11
CA ASP A 67 -4.09 -29.26 -6.54
C ASP A 67 -3.96 -29.48 -8.06
N TYR A 68 -2.80 -29.09 -8.62
CA TYR A 68 -2.33 -29.62 -9.90
C TYR A 68 -1.92 -31.12 -9.80
N GLN A 69 -2.04 -31.75 -8.63
CA GLN A 69 -1.63 -33.14 -8.37
C GLN A 69 -2.66 -34.20 -8.80
N SER A 70 -3.63 -33.86 -9.65
CA SER A 70 -4.64 -34.79 -10.16
C SER A 70 -4.60 -34.91 -11.69
N THR A 71 -3.45 -35.27 -12.25
CA THR A 71 -3.40 -35.70 -13.68
C THR A 71 -2.40 -36.82 -13.95
N ASN A 72 -2.12 -37.66 -12.95
CA ASN A 72 -1.48 -38.97 -13.14
C ASN A 72 -2.21 -40.01 -12.27
N ILE A 73 -3.37 -40.49 -12.74
CA ILE A 73 -3.91 -41.81 -12.41
C ILE A 73 -4.52 -42.37 -13.70
#